data_AF-A0AAN4PAG5-F1
#
_entry.id   AF-A0AAN4PAG5-F1
#
_cell.length_a   1.000
_cell.length_b   1.000
_cell.length_c   1.000
_cell.angle_alpha   90.00
_cell.angle_beta   90.00
_cell.angle_gamma   90.00
#
_symmetry.space_group_name_H-M   'P 1'
#
loop_
_entity.id
_entity.type
_entity.pdbx_description
1 polymer ?
#
loop_
_entity_poly.entity_id
_entity_poly.type
_entity_poly.pdbx_seq_one_letter_code
_entity_poly.pdbx_strand_id
1 'polypeptide(L)'
;MPTLQRNTVAIYDQAFQAVALLLAQERVTQEQIDTVLAKLKAAEQRLNGKATNFSSLQKLVDREVEFQASNYRFIYASDDVKAAYLTAFEHAQAVLENPGASREVVKAATANLREAKRKLNGKRPQKVQTVSVLTKTADPATSNELVS
;
A
#
# COMPACT_ATOMS: atom_id res chain seq x y z
N MET A 1 15.56 -5.08 -13.76
CA MET A 1 14.87 -5.29 -12.47
C MET A 1 14.63 -6.78 -12.27
N PRO A 2 15.54 -7.53 -11.60
CA PRO A 2 15.34 -8.95 -11.34
C PRO A 2 14.42 -9.16 -10.14
N THR A 3 13.53 -10.13 -10.28
CA THR A 3 12.33 -10.40 -9.50
C THR A 3 12.62 -10.93 -8.08
N LEU A 4 11.73 -10.59 -7.14
CA LEU A 4 11.69 -11.13 -5.76
C LEU A 4 11.72 -12.67 -5.67
N GLN A 5 11.57 -13.40 -6.79
CA GLN A 5 11.72 -14.85 -6.86
C GLN A 5 13.16 -15.37 -6.70
N ARG A 6 14.20 -14.54 -6.87
CA ARG A 6 15.60 -15.01 -6.70
C ARG A 6 16.05 -15.13 -5.25
N ASN A 7 15.40 -14.45 -4.30
CA ASN A 7 15.88 -14.39 -2.93
C ASN A 7 15.52 -15.64 -2.10
N THR A 8 14.41 -16.32 -2.42
CA THR A 8 13.99 -17.55 -1.73
C THR A 8 14.77 -18.78 -2.17
N VAL A 9 15.18 -18.86 -3.45
CA VAL A 9 16.04 -19.94 -3.96
C VAL A 9 17.43 -19.83 -3.33
N ALA A 10 17.97 -18.61 -3.19
CA ALA A 10 19.27 -18.37 -2.57
C ALA A 10 19.36 -18.84 -1.10
N ILE A 11 18.28 -18.69 -0.31
CA ILE A 11 18.25 -19.14 1.09
C ILE A 11 18.14 -20.67 1.18
N TYR A 12 17.38 -21.30 0.30
CA TYR A 12 17.32 -22.76 0.22
C TYR A 12 18.68 -23.33 -0.21
N ASP A 13 19.32 -22.75 -1.24
CA ASP A 13 20.64 -23.16 -1.70
C ASP A 13 21.71 -22.99 -0.60
N GLN A 14 21.66 -21.90 0.17
CA GLN A 14 22.54 -21.72 1.33
C GLN A 14 22.28 -22.75 2.44
N ALA A 15 21.02 -23.05 2.76
CA ALA A 15 20.69 -24.06 3.76
C ALA A 15 21.13 -25.46 3.30
N PHE A 16 20.94 -25.78 2.02
CA PHE A 16 21.38 -27.03 1.42
C PHE A 16 22.91 -27.15 1.39
N GLN A 17 23.62 -26.08 1.04
CA GLN A 17 25.08 -26.03 1.13
C GLN A 17 25.57 -26.21 2.58
N ALA A 18 24.88 -25.63 3.57
CA ALA A 18 25.24 -25.81 4.98
C ALA A 18 25.08 -27.27 5.45
N VAL A 19 24.05 -27.98 4.97
CA VAL A 19 23.87 -29.43 5.21
C VAL A 19 25.01 -30.21 4.57
N ALA A 20 25.35 -29.91 3.32
CA ALA A 20 26.44 -30.56 2.61
C ALA A 20 27.80 -30.32 3.28
N LEU A 21 28.03 -29.12 3.82
CA LEU A 21 29.25 -28.77 4.56
C LEU A 21 29.36 -29.54 5.88
N LEU A 22 28.24 -29.73 6.59
CA LEU A 22 28.19 -30.57 7.78
C LEU A 22 28.51 -32.03 7.44
N LEU A 23 27.93 -32.58 6.37
CA LEU A 23 28.22 -33.95 5.94
C LEU A 23 29.69 -34.16 5.55
N ALA A 24 30.41 -33.10 5.14
CA ALA A 24 31.82 -33.14 4.81
C ALA A 24 32.77 -32.97 6.03
N GLN A 25 32.24 -32.64 7.22
CA GLN A 25 33.04 -32.47 8.44
C GLN A 25 33.18 -33.82 9.17
N GLU A 26 34.42 -34.19 9.53
CA GLU A 26 34.70 -35.42 10.30
C GLU A 26 34.20 -35.37 11.76
N ARG A 27 33.92 -34.17 12.28
CA ARG A 27 33.42 -33.95 13.64
C ARG A 27 32.26 -32.96 13.61
N VAL A 28 31.06 -33.53 13.55
CA VAL A 28 29.81 -32.78 13.65
C VAL A 28 29.09 -33.18 14.93
N THR A 29 28.58 -32.20 15.66
CA THR A 29 27.76 -32.47 16.85
C THR A 29 26.28 -32.62 16.47
N GLN A 30 25.54 -33.41 17.25
CA GLN A 30 24.09 -33.60 17.04
C GLN A 30 23.32 -32.26 17.04
N GLU A 31 23.73 -31.31 17.88
CA GLU A 31 23.16 -29.95 17.91
C GLU A 31 23.39 -29.17 16.60
N GLN A 32 24.53 -29.34 15.95
CA GLN A 32 24.80 -28.71 14.65
C GLN A 32 23.94 -29.32 13.54
N ILE A 33 23.76 -30.64 13.57
CA ILE A 33 22.85 -31.37 12.66
C ILE A 33 21.42 -30.87 12.86
N ASP A 34 20.93 -30.81 14.09
CA ASP A 34 19.58 -30.37 14.42
C ASP A 34 19.34 -28.90 14.04
N THR A 35 20.34 -28.03 14.27
CA THR A 35 20.28 -26.61 13.90
C THR A 35 20.15 -26.44 12.38
N VAL A 36 20.91 -27.20 11.60
CA VAL A 36 20.89 -27.08 10.14
C VAL A 36 19.69 -27.78 9.52
N LEU A 37 19.23 -28.91 10.06
CA LEU A 37 17.95 -29.53 9.69
C LEU A 37 16.77 -28.60 9.98
N ALA A 38 16.77 -27.89 11.11
CA ALA A 38 15.74 -26.91 11.42
C ALA A 38 15.75 -25.73 10.41
N LYS A 39 16.94 -25.25 10.02
CA LYS A 39 17.09 -24.20 9.00
C LYS A 39 16.65 -24.68 7.62
N LEU A 40 17.02 -25.90 7.22
CA LEU A 40 16.60 -26.50 5.97
C LEU A 40 15.08 -26.67 5.92
N LYS A 41 14.46 -27.21 6.98
CA LYS A 41 13.02 -27.40 7.07
C LYS A 41 12.26 -26.07 7.05
N ALA A 42 12.79 -25.03 7.69
CA ALA A 42 12.23 -23.68 7.59
C ALA A 42 12.37 -23.08 6.18
N ALA A 43 13.47 -23.35 5.48
CA ALA A 43 13.67 -22.94 4.09
C ALA A 43 12.77 -23.74 3.12
N GLU A 44 12.60 -25.04 3.33
CA GLU A 44 11.67 -25.90 2.59
C GLU A 44 10.21 -25.48 2.81
N GLN A 45 9.81 -25.14 4.03
CA GLN A 45 8.47 -24.61 4.30
C GLN A 45 8.25 -23.25 3.60
N ARG A 46 9.30 -22.41 3.52
CA ARG A 46 9.29 -21.18 2.72
C ARG A 46 9.26 -21.44 1.21
N LEU A 47 9.77 -22.58 0.74
CA LEU A 47 9.79 -23.00 -0.66
C LEU A 47 8.46 -23.68 -1.08
N ASN A 48 7.92 -24.56 -0.24
CA ASN A 48 6.67 -25.30 -0.44
C ASN A 48 5.41 -24.47 -0.14
N GLY A 49 5.52 -23.47 0.74
CA GLY A 49 4.50 -22.44 0.85
C GLY A 49 4.56 -21.59 -0.40
N LYS A 50 3.70 -21.87 -1.40
CA LYS A 50 3.51 -21.05 -2.63
C LYS A 50 3.89 -19.61 -2.33
N ALA A 51 5.03 -19.14 -2.86
CA ALA A 51 5.60 -17.84 -2.53
C ALA A 51 4.49 -16.82 -2.31
N THR A 52 4.41 -16.24 -1.10
CA THR A 52 3.36 -15.30 -0.77
C THR A 52 3.34 -14.22 -1.85
N ASN A 53 2.25 -14.13 -2.61
CA ASN A 53 2.19 -13.23 -3.75
C ASN A 53 1.94 -11.80 -3.26
N PHE A 54 3.02 -11.05 -3.08
CA PHE A 54 2.99 -9.63 -2.70
C PHE A 54 2.55 -8.71 -3.86
N SER A 55 2.50 -9.18 -5.10
CA SER A 55 2.18 -8.34 -6.27
C SER A 55 0.80 -7.69 -6.17
N SER A 56 -0.17 -8.38 -5.55
CA SER A 56 -1.51 -7.83 -5.35
C SER A 56 -1.53 -6.68 -4.34
N LEU A 57 -0.73 -6.80 -3.26
CA LEU A 57 -0.61 -5.80 -2.23
C LEU A 57 0.23 -4.61 -2.73
N GLN A 58 1.32 -4.87 -3.46
CA GLN A 58 2.15 -3.83 -4.09
C GLN A 58 1.32 -2.95 -5.02
N LYS A 59 0.61 -3.56 -5.98
CA LYS A 59 -0.29 -2.84 -6.91
C LYS A 59 -1.40 -2.07 -6.19
N LEU A 60 -1.80 -2.50 -5.00
CA LEU A 60 -2.78 -1.77 -4.20
C LEU A 60 -2.13 -0.53 -3.60
N VAL A 61 -1.00 -0.68 -2.90
CA VAL A 61 -0.24 0.42 -2.29
C VAL A 61 0.13 1.47 -3.33
N ASP A 62 0.67 1.08 -4.49
CA ASP A 62 1.06 2.02 -5.55
C ASP A 62 -0.13 2.88 -6.02
N ARG A 63 -1.32 2.26 -6.20
CA ARG A 63 -2.54 2.99 -6.57
C ARG A 63 -3.09 3.86 -5.45
N GLU A 64 -2.90 3.44 -4.20
CA GLU A 64 -3.34 4.24 -3.06
C GLU A 64 -2.52 5.53 -2.91
N VAL A 65 -1.23 5.54 -3.29
CA VAL A 65 -0.42 6.77 -3.32
C VAL A 65 -1.05 7.81 -4.24
N GLU A 66 -1.39 7.44 -5.47
CA GLU A 66 -2.06 8.33 -6.42
C GLU A 66 -3.45 8.76 -5.94
N PHE A 67 -4.17 7.84 -5.31
CA PHE A 67 -5.50 8.09 -4.77
C PHE A 67 -5.48 9.13 -3.63
N GLN A 68 -4.50 9.05 -2.72
CA GLN A 68 -4.33 10.01 -1.63
C GLN A 68 -4.05 11.42 -2.14
N ALA A 69 -3.27 11.55 -3.21
CA ALA A 69 -2.88 12.85 -3.75
C ALA A 69 -4.05 13.61 -4.43
N SER A 70 -5.03 12.89 -4.99
CA SER A 70 -6.01 13.48 -5.92
C SER A 70 -7.47 13.24 -5.56
N ASN A 71 -7.79 12.27 -4.70
CA ASN A 71 -9.17 11.88 -4.49
C ASN A 71 -9.84 12.70 -3.39
N TYR A 72 -10.90 13.42 -3.75
CA TYR A 72 -11.72 14.21 -2.82
C TYR A 72 -12.26 13.37 -1.64
N ARG A 73 -12.48 12.05 -1.83
CA ARG A 73 -12.94 11.17 -0.75
C ARG A 73 -11.91 11.05 0.37
N PHE A 74 -10.63 11.16 0.04
CA PHE A 74 -9.55 11.19 1.01
C PHE A 74 -9.29 12.61 1.50
N ILE A 75 -9.09 13.56 0.58
CA ILE A 75 -8.72 14.97 0.91
C ILE A 75 -9.74 15.60 1.87
N TYR A 76 -11.04 15.39 1.63
CA TYR A 76 -12.12 15.97 2.45
C TYR A 76 -12.72 14.97 3.46
N ALA A 77 -12.09 13.83 3.70
CA ALA A 77 -12.52 12.93 4.78
C ALA A 77 -12.26 13.54 6.16
N SER A 78 -13.04 13.08 7.15
CA SER A 78 -12.81 13.38 8.57
C SER A 78 -11.45 12.84 9.02
N ASP A 79 -10.82 13.53 9.98
CA ASP A 79 -9.46 13.20 10.43
C ASP A 79 -9.36 11.78 11.02
N ASP A 80 -10.35 11.33 11.79
CA ASP A 80 -10.39 9.95 12.32
C ASP A 80 -10.39 8.90 11.21
N VAL A 81 -11.14 9.17 10.14
CA VAL A 81 -11.29 8.27 9.00
C VAL A 81 -10.02 8.28 8.14
N LYS A 82 -9.37 9.44 7.98
CA LYS A 82 -8.06 9.56 7.34
C LYS A 82 -6.99 8.81 8.13
N ALA A 83 -6.94 9.00 9.44
CA ALA A 83 -5.99 8.32 10.32
C ALA A 83 -6.13 6.80 10.20
N ALA A 84 -7.36 6.28 10.31
CA ALA A 84 -7.62 4.84 10.14
C ALA A 84 -7.17 4.30 8.77
N TYR A 85 -7.36 5.07 7.71
CA TYR A 85 -6.89 4.72 6.37
C TYR A 85 -5.35 4.77 6.26
N LEU A 86 -4.70 5.81 6.78
CA LEU A 86 -3.25 5.95 6.77
C LEU A 86 -2.57 4.85 7.58
N THR A 87 -3.09 4.50 8.76
CA THR A 87 -2.59 3.37 9.55
C THR A 87 -2.71 2.05 8.78
N ALA A 88 -3.84 1.82 8.08
CA ALA A 88 -3.99 0.62 7.25
C ALA A 88 -3.03 0.62 6.05
N PHE A 89 -2.71 1.78 5.50
CA PHE A 89 -1.75 1.96 4.40
C PHE A 89 -0.32 1.72 4.86
N GLU A 90 0.10 2.29 5.99
CA GLU A 90 1.41 2.04 6.62
C GLU A 90 1.59 0.56 6.96
N HIS A 91 0.57 -0.09 7.53
CA HIS A 91 0.62 -1.52 7.80
C HIS A 91 0.78 -2.35 6.50
N ALA A 92 0.13 -1.95 5.42
CA ALA A 92 0.32 -2.59 4.11
C ALA A 92 1.76 -2.42 3.58
N GLN A 93 2.37 -1.25 3.77
CA GLN A 93 3.79 -1.02 3.42
C GLN A 93 4.72 -1.87 4.28
N ALA A 94 4.51 -1.91 5.59
CA ALA A 94 5.32 -2.74 6.49
C ALA A 94 5.26 -4.24 6.15
N VAL A 95 4.10 -4.72 5.69
CA VAL A 95 3.93 -6.10 5.21
C VAL A 95 4.68 -6.34 3.88
N LEU A 96 4.75 -5.35 2.99
CA LEU A 96 5.54 -5.43 1.75
C LEU A 96 7.04 -5.43 2.03
N GLU A 97 7.48 -4.67 3.03
CA GLU A 97 8.87 -4.60 3.47
C GLU A 97 9.31 -5.84 4.26
N ASN A 98 8.35 -6.67 4.72
CA ASN A 98 8.61 -7.92 5.41
C ASN A 98 8.59 -9.12 4.43
N PRO A 99 9.75 -9.57 3.91
CA PRO A 99 9.82 -10.71 3.00
C PRO A 99 9.43 -12.05 3.67
N GLY A 100 9.31 -12.08 5.00
CA GLY A 100 8.83 -13.22 5.78
C GLY A 100 7.32 -13.23 6.04
N ALA A 101 6.57 -12.21 5.59
CA ALA A 101 5.13 -12.14 5.85
C ALA A 101 4.37 -13.32 5.23
N SER A 102 3.46 -13.91 6.02
CA SER A 102 2.63 -15.02 5.57
C SER A 102 1.54 -14.55 4.60
N ARG A 103 0.99 -15.49 3.83
CA ARG A 103 -0.12 -15.22 2.91
C ARG A 103 -1.35 -14.65 3.62
N GLU A 104 -1.59 -15.06 4.86
CA GLU A 104 -2.69 -14.57 5.69
C GLU A 104 -2.46 -13.12 6.08
N VAL A 105 -1.25 -12.76 6.47
CA VAL A 105 -0.87 -11.37 6.80
C VAL A 105 -1.04 -10.47 5.57
N VAL A 106 -0.58 -10.91 4.40
CA VAL A 106 -0.77 -10.16 3.14
C VAL A 106 -2.25 -10.00 2.79
N LYS A 107 -3.05 -11.06 2.96
CA LYS A 107 -4.50 -11.01 2.72
C LYS A 107 -5.19 -10.07 3.70
N ALA A 108 -4.84 -10.12 4.99
CA ALA A 108 -5.39 -9.27 6.03
C ALA A 108 -5.04 -7.79 5.78
N ALA A 109 -3.78 -7.48 5.49
CA ALA A 109 -3.36 -6.12 5.15
C ALA A 109 -4.11 -5.58 3.92
N THR A 110 -4.25 -6.40 2.87
CA THR A 110 -5.03 -6.05 1.67
C THR A 110 -6.49 -5.76 2.01
N ALA A 111 -7.12 -6.59 2.87
CA ALA A 111 -8.51 -6.44 3.26
C ALA A 111 -8.73 -5.18 4.12
N ASN A 112 -7.87 -4.97 5.12
CA ASN A 112 -7.92 -3.81 6.01
C ASN A 112 -7.80 -2.50 5.24
N LEU A 113 -6.84 -2.40 4.32
CA LEU A 113 -6.65 -1.21 3.49
C LEU A 113 -7.89 -0.92 2.62
N ARG A 114 -8.48 -1.96 2.02
CA ARG A 114 -9.72 -1.81 1.24
C ARG A 114 -10.90 -1.39 2.10
N GLU A 115 -11.03 -1.93 3.30
CA GLU A 115 -12.11 -1.59 4.21
C GLU A 115 -11.99 -0.13 4.67
N ALA A 116 -10.79 0.29 5.10
CA ALA A 116 -10.53 1.67 5.49
C ALA A 116 -10.82 2.63 4.32
N LYS A 117 -10.43 2.26 3.09
CA LYS A 117 -10.77 3.01 1.88
C LYS A 117 -12.28 3.15 1.68
N ARG A 118 -13.06 2.10 1.93
CA ARG A 118 -14.53 2.15 1.82
C ARG A 118 -15.16 3.07 2.85
N LYS A 119 -14.54 3.21 4.03
CA LYS A 119 -14.99 4.11 5.11
C LYS A 119 -14.70 5.59 4.83
N LEU A 120 -13.83 5.91 3.87
CA LEU A 120 -13.56 7.29 3.45
C LEU A 120 -14.86 8.03 3.11
N ASN A 121 -15.12 9.05 3.91
CA ASN A 121 -16.37 9.82 3.95
C ASN A 121 -16.26 11.21 3.30
N GLY A 122 -15.14 11.52 2.64
CA GLY A 122 -14.97 12.79 1.96
C GLY A 122 -16.00 12.98 0.84
N LYS A 123 -16.59 14.17 0.77
CA LYS A 123 -17.60 14.56 -0.22
C LYS A 123 -16.97 15.42 -1.30
N ARG A 124 -17.52 15.38 -2.52
CA ARG A 124 -17.07 16.30 -3.58
C ARG A 124 -17.33 17.73 -3.12
N PRO A 125 -16.35 18.64 -3.22
CA PRO A 125 -16.63 20.05 -3.03
C PRO A 125 -17.64 20.47 -4.10
N GLN A 126 -18.75 21.08 -3.67
CA GLN A 126 -19.68 21.66 -4.64
C GLN A 126 -18.99 22.86 -5.27
N LYS A 127 -18.95 22.91 -6.62
CA LYS A 127 -18.54 24.11 -7.34
C LYS A 127 -19.48 25.23 -6.89
N VAL A 128 -18.99 26.15 -6.08
CA VAL A 128 -19.65 27.43 -5.90
C VAL A 128 -19.70 28.09 -7.28
N GLN A 129 -20.88 28.16 -7.89
CA GLN A 129 -21.12 29.11 -8.97
C GLN A 129 -20.93 30.48 -8.32
N THR A 130 -19.79 31.11 -8.57
CA THR A 130 -19.61 32.53 -8.32
C THR A 130 -20.75 33.26 -9.01
N VAL A 131 -21.66 33.82 -8.22
CA VAL A 131 -22.76 34.64 -8.71
C VAL A 131 -22.12 35.85 -9.39
N SER A 132 -22.29 35.99 -10.71
CA SER A 132 -22.00 37.22 -11.43
C SER A 132 -22.98 38.30 -10.98
N VAL A 133 -22.69 38.98 -9.87
CA VAL A 133 -23.51 40.10 -9.40
C VAL A 133 -23.09 41.37 -10.14
N LEU A 134 -23.90 41.72 -11.14
CA LEU A 134 -24.40 43.05 -11.50
C LEU A 134 -23.42 44.25 -11.55
N THR A 135 -23.16 44.74 -12.75
CA THR A 135 -23.29 46.18 -13.05
C THR A 135 -23.99 46.38 -14.40
N LYS A 136 -25.32 46.41 -14.39
CA LYS A 136 -26.10 47.12 -15.41
C LYS A 136 -27.16 47.95 -14.68
N THR A 137 -26.91 49.25 -14.56
CA THR A 137 -27.85 50.37 -14.76
C THR A 137 -27.18 51.67 -14.33
N ALA A 138 -26.75 52.47 -15.31
CA ALA A 138 -26.84 53.93 -15.21
C ALA A 138 -27.55 54.36 -16.51
N ASP A 139 -28.86 54.54 -16.41
CA ASP A 139 -29.67 55.17 -17.46
C ASP A 139 -29.29 56.66 -17.57
N PRO A 140 -29.23 57.23 -18.79
CA PRO A 140 -29.03 58.66 -19.01
C PRO A 140 -30.33 59.41 -18.68
N ALA A 141 -30.26 60.29 -17.68
CA ALA A 141 -31.34 61.23 -17.40
C ALA A 141 -31.58 62.15 -18.61
N THR A 142 -32.82 62.13 -19.07
CA THR A 142 -33.58 63.07 -19.89
C THR A 142 -33.04 64.51 -19.93
N SER A 143 -32.71 64.99 -21.14
CA SER A 143 -32.84 66.41 -21.50
C SER A 143 -33.76 66.49 -22.72
N ASN A 144 -34.98 66.99 -22.51
CA ASN A 144 -35.83 67.47 -23.57
C ASN A 144 -36.68 68.64 -23.05
N GLU A 145 -36.45 69.84 -23.61
CA GLU A 145 -37.22 71.10 -23.64
C GLU A 145 -36.20 72.27 -23.69
N LEU A 146 -36.26 73.31 -24.54
CA LEU A 146 -37.30 73.89 -25.39
C LEU A 146 -36.63 74.73 -26.50
N VAL A 147 -37.33 74.86 -27.62
CA VAL A 147 -37.15 75.91 -28.62
C VAL A 147 -37.68 77.24 -28.07
N SER A 148 -36.89 78.31 -28.18
CA SER A 148 -37.33 79.70 -28.47
C SER A 148 -36.13 80.54 -28.87
#